data_AF-A0A4Q8B4I1-F1
#
_entry.id   AF-A0A4Q8B4I1-F1
#
_cell.length_a   1.000
_cell.length_b   1.000
_cell.length_c   1.000
_cell.angle_alpha   90.00
_cell.angle_beta   90.00
_cell.angle_gamma   90.00
#
_symmetry.space_group_name_H-M   'P 1'
#
loop_
_entity.id
_entity.type
_entity.pdbx_description
1 polymer ?
#
loop_
_entity_poly.entity_id
_entity_poly.type
_entity_poly.pdbx_seq_one_letter_code
_entity_poly.pdbx_strand_id
1 'polypeptide(L)'
;MRLENVWLRYHRRGPWVLRETDVRIGPGEVAVVLGRNGVGKSTLLQVAAGVLRPTRGRVVDRPAAVGWVPERFPADQPFTVAHYLAAMGGMAGLAAPTARVAGTVARLRADGHQILRVRAGGGAAPGEPGAGGPAREAAR
;
A
#
# COMPACT_ATOMS: atom_id res chain seq x y z
N MET A 1 -13.38 1.93 -16.93
CA MET A 1 -13.90 1.83 -15.55
C MET A 1 -14.47 3.16 -15.11
N ARG A 2 -15.62 3.16 -14.44
CA ARG A 2 -16.21 4.37 -13.84
C ARG A 2 -16.60 4.14 -12.39
N LEU A 3 -16.35 5.11 -11.54
CA LEU A 3 -16.89 5.22 -10.19
C LEU A 3 -17.99 6.26 -10.25
N GLU A 4 -19.20 5.89 -9.83
CA GLU A 4 -20.40 6.70 -9.99
C GLU A 4 -21.01 6.98 -8.61
N ASN A 5 -21.00 8.25 -8.21
CA ASN A 5 -21.47 8.77 -6.93
C ASN A 5 -20.97 7.93 -5.73
N VAL A 6 -19.66 7.69 -5.65
CA VAL A 6 -19.08 6.81 -4.62
C VAL A 6 -18.99 7.53 -3.28
N TRP A 7 -19.51 6.88 -2.24
CA TRP A 7 -19.33 7.28 -0.84
C TRP A 7 -18.71 6.15 -0.05
N LEU A 8 -17.76 6.47 0.82
CA LEU A 8 -17.15 5.48 1.69
C LEU A 8 -16.77 6.05 3.06
N ARG A 9 -17.12 5.30 4.10
CA ARG A 9 -16.66 5.46 5.48
C ARG A 9 -16.39 4.09 6.08
N TYR A 10 -15.36 3.99 6.92
CA TYR A 10 -14.98 2.71 7.53
C TYR A 10 -15.92 2.27 8.66
N HIS A 11 -16.57 3.22 9.34
CA HIS A 11 -17.49 2.94 10.44
C HIS A 11 -18.84 3.61 10.20
N ARG A 12 -19.93 2.98 10.64
CA ARG A 12 -21.31 3.49 10.45
C ARG A 12 -21.54 4.91 11.00
N ARG A 13 -20.84 5.32 12.06
CA ARG A 13 -20.90 6.68 12.62
C ARG A 13 -19.61 7.48 12.42
N GLY A 14 -18.69 6.95 11.61
CA GLY A 14 -17.43 7.61 11.31
C GLY A 14 -17.58 8.70 10.24
N PRO A 15 -16.57 9.55 10.10
CA PRO A 15 -16.54 10.55 9.04
C PRO A 15 -16.49 9.88 7.66
N TRP A 16 -17.10 10.53 6.67
CA TRP A 16 -16.95 10.12 5.27
C TRP A 16 -15.55 10.45 4.78
N VAL A 17 -14.88 9.42 4.26
CA VAL A 17 -13.54 9.51 3.65
C VAL A 17 -13.68 9.84 2.16
N LEU A 18 -14.64 9.21 1.48
CA LEU A 18 -15.05 9.57 0.13
C LEU A 18 -16.51 10.05 0.17
N ARG A 19 -16.80 11.10 -0.58
CA ARG A 19 -18.13 11.72 -0.69
C ARG A 19 -18.35 12.07 -2.15
N GLU A 20 -19.49 11.65 -2.70
CA GLU A 20 -19.94 12.04 -4.04
C GLU A 20 -18.81 12.00 -5.07
N THR A 21 -18.06 10.89 -5.07
CA THR A 21 -16.83 10.80 -5.86
C THR A 21 -17.14 10.15 -7.20
N ASP A 22 -16.97 10.91 -8.27
CA ASP A 22 -17.09 10.45 -9.65
C ASP A 22 -15.72 10.42 -10.32
N VAL A 23 -15.37 9.27 -10.91
CA VAL A 23 -14.09 9.07 -11.61
C VAL A 23 -14.34 8.26 -12.87
N ARG A 24 -13.68 8.61 -13.97
CA ARG A 24 -13.66 7.82 -15.20
C ARG A 24 -12.22 7.57 -15.59
N ILE A 25 -11.90 6.31 -15.88
CA ILE A 25 -10.59 5.88 -16.38
C ILE A 25 -10.84 5.04 -17.61
N GLY A 26 -10.37 5.53 -18.75
CA GLY A 26 -10.45 4.88 -20.05
C GLY A 26 -9.44 3.75 -20.22
N PRO A 27 -9.66 2.84 -21.18
CA PRO A 27 -8.65 1.85 -21.54
C PRO A 27 -7.34 2.51 -21.98
N GLY A 28 -6.20 2.03 -21.45
CA GLY A 28 -4.87 2.57 -21.77
C GLY A 28 -4.54 3.92 -21.12
N GLU A 29 -5.47 4.50 -20.35
CA GLU A 29 -5.25 5.77 -19.66
C GLU A 29 -4.37 5.59 -18.42
N VAL A 30 -3.43 6.52 -18.23
CA VAL A 30 -2.65 6.64 -17.01
C VAL A 30 -3.17 7.84 -16.21
N ALA A 31 -3.81 7.57 -15.08
CA ALA A 31 -4.34 8.59 -14.19
C ALA A 31 -3.52 8.68 -12.90
N VAL A 32 -3.34 9.91 -12.38
CA VAL A 32 -2.64 10.17 -11.12
C VAL A 32 -3.61 10.80 -10.13
N VAL A 33 -3.69 10.23 -8.92
CA VAL A 33 -4.51 10.76 -7.83
C VAL A 33 -3.66 11.63 -6.91
N LEU A 34 -3.93 12.94 -6.89
CA LEU A 34 -3.19 13.91 -6.09
C LEU A 34 -4.02 14.38 -4.88
N GLY A 35 -3.34 14.86 -3.85
CA GLY A 35 -3.97 15.45 -2.67
C GLY A 35 -3.18 15.23 -1.38
N ARG A 36 -3.56 15.93 -0.32
CA ARG A 36 -2.92 15.86 1.00
C ARG A 36 -3.02 14.47 1.63
N ASN A 37 -2.18 14.19 2.62
CA ASN A 37 -2.30 12.97 3.42
C ASN A 37 -3.66 12.96 4.15
N GLY A 38 -4.29 11.78 4.22
CA GLY A 38 -5.60 11.61 4.87
C GLY A 38 -6.82 12.00 4.02
N VAL A 39 -6.66 12.56 2.81
CA VAL A 39 -7.81 12.96 1.96
C VAL A 39 -8.58 11.78 1.34
N GLY A 40 -8.07 10.55 1.48
CA GLY A 40 -8.74 9.35 0.99
C GLY A 40 -8.20 8.76 -0.33
N LYS A 41 -7.00 9.15 -0.77
CA LYS A 41 -6.36 8.60 -2.00
C LYS A 41 -6.27 7.06 -1.97
N SER A 42 -5.69 6.51 -0.91
CA SER A 42 -5.55 5.05 -0.75
C SER A 42 -6.92 4.38 -0.71
N THR A 43 -7.91 5.00 -0.05
CA THR A 43 -9.30 4.53 -0.04
C THR A 43 -9.92 4.51 -1.44
N LEU A 44 -9.73 5.57 -2.23
CA LEU A 44 -10.22 5.65 -3.62
C LEU A 44 -9.61 4.53 -4.47
N LEU A 45 -8.30 4.33 -4.36
CA LEU A 45 -7.60 3.29 -5.11
C LEU A 45 -8.03 1.88 -4.68
N GLN A 46 -8.26 1.64 -3.38
CA GLN A 46 -8.80 0.38 -2.87
C GLN A 46 -10.23 0.10 -3.36
N VAL A 47 -11.07 1.13 -3.48
CA VAL A 47 -12.40 0.99 -4.08
C VAL A 47 -12.28 0.69 -5.57
N ALA A 48 -11.41 1.37 -6.31
CA ALA A 48 -11.17 1.10 -7.72
C ALA A 48 -10.69 -0.35 -7.94
N ALA A 49 -9.75 -0.82 -7.10
CA ALA A 49 -9.23 -2.19 -7.10
C ALA A 49 -10.22 -3.26 -6.64
N GLY A 50 -11.36 -2.87 -6.04
CA GLY A 50 -12.35 -3.80 -5.51
C GLY A 50 -12.00 -4.41 -4.15
N VAL A 51 -10.92 -3.95 -3.51
CA VAL A 51 -10.54 -4.31 -2.14
C VAL A 51 -11.58 -3.81 -1.13
N LEU A 52 -12.10 -2.59 -1.36
CA LEU A 52 -13.18 -2.02 -0.56
C LEU A 52 -14.46 -1.91 -1.39
N ARG A 53 -15.60 -2.21 -0.76
CA ARG A 53 -16.91 -1.92 -1.32
C ARG A 53 -17.37 -0.51 -0.87
N PRO A 54 -17.88 0.32 -1.80
CA PRO A 54 -18.42 1.61 -1.42
C PRO A 54 -19.67 1.43 -0.54
N THR A 55 -19.90 2.38 0.37
CA THR A 55 -21.11 2.41 1.21
C THR A 55 -22.34 2.86 0.41
N ARG A 56 -22.14 3.76 -0.57
CA ARG A 56 -23.15 4.20 -1.55
C ARG A 56 -22.49 4.41 -2.90
N GLY A 57 -23.30 4.40 -3.96
CA GLY A 57 -22.82 4.45 -5.33
C GLY A 57 -22.28 3.11 -5.80
N ARG A 58 -21.58 3.11 -6.93
CA ARG A 58 -21.10 1.88 -7.56
C ARG A 58 -19.83 2.10 -8.37
N VAL A 59 -19.16 0.98 -8.66
CA VAL A 59 -18.09 0.90 -9.66
C VAL A 59 -18.62 0.09 -10.83
N VAL A 60 -18.53 0.63 -12.04
CA VAL A 60 -18.97 -0.02 -13.29
C VAL A 60 -17.81 -0.15 -14.26
N ASP A 61 -17.93 -1.09 -15.19
CA ASP A 61 -16.91 -1.36 -16.22
C ASP A 61 -15.50 -1.59 -15.62
N ARG A 62 -15.44 -2.23 -14.44
CA ARG A 62 -14.18 -2.66 -13.84
C ARG A 62 -13.63 -3.81 -14.68
N PRO A 63 -12.32 -3.80 -15.02
CA PRO A 63 -11.70 -4.93 -15.71
C PRO A 63 -11.89 -6.26 -14.95
N ALA A 64 -11.92 -7.37 -15.69
CA ALA A 64 -12.06 -8.71 -15.12
C ALA A 64 -10.93 -9.04 -14.12
N ALA A 65 -9.73 -8.51 -14.36
CA ALA A 65 -8.60 -8.58 -13.44
C ALA A 65 -8.05 -7.18 -13.18
N VAL A 66 -7.85 -6.85 -11.90
CA VAL A 66 -7.22 -5.59 -11.46
C VAL A 66 -6.03 -5.92 -10.57
N GLY A 67 -4.84 -5.50 -10.98
CA GLY A 67 -3.64 -5.58 -10.14
C GLY A 67 -3.63 -4.48 -9.09
N TRP A 68 -3.25 -4.83 -7.86
CA TRP A 68 -3.14 -3.89 -6.75
C TRP A 68 -1.78 -4.04 -6.07
N VAL A 69 -1.07 -2.94 -5.90
CA VAL A 69 0.18 -2.89 -5.14
C VAL A 69 -0.08 -2.03 -3.89
N PRO A 70 -0.07 -2.63 -2.69
CA PRO A 70 -0.31 -1.87 -1.47
C PRO A 70 0.89 -0.97 -1.17
N GLU A 71 0.62 0.17 -0.54
CA GLU A 71 1.63 1.13 -0.08
C GLU A 71 2.67 0.48 0.85
N ARG A 72 2.22 -0.41 1.73
CA ARG A 72 3.09 -1.26 2.53
C ARG A 72 3.01 -2.69 2.02
N PHE A 73 4.08 -3.12 1.38
CA PHE A 73 4.29 -4.52 1.04
C PHE A 73 5.04 -5.20 2.19
N PRO A 74 4.61 -6.39 2.67
CA PRO A 74 5.35 -7.10 3.72
C PRO A 74 6.67 -7.58 3.13
N ALA A 75 7.75 -6.86 3.41
CA ALA A 75 9.05 -7.15 2.84
C ALA A 75 9.72 -8.36 3.52
N ASP A 76 9.32 -8.72 4.73
CA ASP A 76 9.93 -9.81 5.51
C ASP A 76 9.36 -11.20 5.19
N GLN A 77 8.94 -11.44 3.96
CA GLN A 77 8.33 -12.72 3.58
C GLN A 77 9.38 -13.83 3.43
N PRO A 78 9.10 -15.06 3.90
CA PRO A 78 10.06 -16.17 3.88
C PRO A 78 10.19 -16.84 2.50
N PHE A 79 9.82 -16.15 1.42
CA PHE A 79 9.80 -16.69 0.06
C PHE A 79 10.24 -15.64 -0.97
N THR A 80 10.71 -16.11 -2.12
CA THR A 80 11.21 -15.25 -3.21
C THR A 80 10.07 -14.57 -3.97
N VAL A 81 10.38 -13.52 -4.73
CA VAL A 81 9.42 -12.85 -5.64
C VAL A 81 8.78 -13.86 -6.61
N ALA A 82 9.58 -14.77 -7.17
CA ALA A 82 9.08 -15.80 -8.07
C ALA A 82 8.07 -16.73 -7.39
N HIS A 83 8.36 -17.16 -6.15
CA HIS A 83 7.45 -18.00 -5.38
C HIS A 83 6.16 -17.25 -5.02
N TYR A 84 6.26 -15.99 -4.60
CA TYR A 84 5.10 -15.14 -4.32
C TYR A 84 4.18 -15.02 -5.53
N LEU A 85 4.73 -14.66 -6.69
CA LEU A 85 3.96 -14.45 -7.91
C LEU A 85 3.33 -15.75 -8.42
N ALA A 86 4.02 -16.88 -8.29
CA ALA A 86 3.46 -18.19 -8.62
C ALA A 86 2.28 -18.55 -7.71
N ALA A 87 2.43 -18.36 -6.39
CA ALA A 87 1.37 -18.64 -5.42
C ALA A 87 0.14 -17.73 -5.61
N MET A 88 0.35 -16.43 -5.75
CA MET A 88 -0.73 -15.46 -6.01
C MET A 88 -1.42 -15.71 -7.35
N GLY A 89 -0.65 -16.07 -8.39
CA GLY A 89 -1.20 -16.45 -9.69
C GLY A 89 -2.10 -17.69 -9.58
N GLY A 90 -1.66 -18.72 -8.86
CA GLY A 90 -2.47 -19.91 -8.58
C GLY A 90 -3.78 -19.58 -7.87
N MET A 91 -3.74 -18.77 -6.81
CA MET A 91 -4.95 -18.32 -6.10
C MET A 91 -5.90 -17.49 -6.98
N ALA A 92 -5.37 -16.75 -7.94
CA ALA A 92 -6.14 -16.00 -8.93
C ALA A 92 -6.66 -16.86 -10.10
N GLY A 93 -6.42 -18.18 -10.07
CA GLY A 93 -6.83 -19.10 -11.15
C GLY A 93 -5.97 -18.99 -12.42
N LEU A 94 -4.81 -18.35 -12.34
CA LEU A 94 -3.88 -18.26 -13.46
C LEU A 94 -3.10 -19.58 -13.58
N ALA A 95 -3.48 -20.42 -14.53
CA ALA A 95 -2.63 -21.52 -14.99
C ALA A 95 -1.50 -20.95 -15.87
N ALA A 96 -0.45 -20.43 -15.23
CA ALA A 96 0.73 -19.92 -15.92
C ALA A 96 1.89 -20.91 -15.79
N PRO A 97 2.53 -21.33 -16.90
CA PRO A 97 3.79 -22.06 -16.82
C PRO A 97 4.83 -21.25 -16.04
N THR A 98 5.64 -21.88 -15.20
CA THR A 98 6.70 -21.23 -14.42
C THR A 98 7.60 -20.33 -15.27
N ALA A 99 7.83 -20.69 -16.54
CA ALA A 99 8.56 -19.89 -17.52
C ALA A 99 7.92 -18.51 -17.81
N ARG A 100 6.58 -18.39 -17.78
CA ARG A 100 5.86 -17.13 -17.95
C ARG A 100 5.99 -16.25 -16.71
N VAL A 101 6.06 -16.85 -15.52
CA VAL A 101 6.35 -16.14 -14.26
C VAL A 101 7.78 -15.60 -14.31
N ALA A 102 8.76 -16.43 -14.62
CA ALA A 102 10.16 -16.01 -14.78
C ALA A 102 10.31 -14.90 -15.83
N GLY A 103 9.67 -15.02 -17.00
CA GLY A 103 9.68 -13.98 -18.02
C GLY A 103 9.02 -12.66 -17.57
N THR A 104 7.99 -12.73 -16.72
CA THR A 104 7.37 -11.54 -16.13
C THR A 104 8.28 -10.87 -15.11
N VAL A 105 8.91 -11.66 -14.23
CA VAL A 105 9.91 -11.18 -13.26
C VAL A 105 11.05 -10.47 -13.98
N ALA A 106 11.60 -11.07 -15.03
CA ALA A 106 12.66 -10.45 -15.84
C ALA A 106 12.20 -9.14 -16.52
N ARG A 107 10.98 -9.09 -17.08
CA ARG A 107 10.42 -7.86 -17.68
C ARG A 107 10.22 -6.74 -16.68
N LEU A 108 9.84 -7.09 -15.45
CA LEU A 108 9.74 -6.14 -14.33
C LEU A 108 11.11 -5.78 -13.74
N ARG A 109 12.21 -6.36 -14.29
CA ARG A 109 13.56 -6.30 -13.73
C ARG A 109 13.59 -6.73 -12.27
N ALA A 110 12.79 -7.72 -11.91
CA ALA A 110 12.59 -8.18 -10.53
C ALA A 110 13.55 -9.30 -10.10
N ASP A 111 14.42 -9.75 -11.00
CA ASP A 111 15.44 -10.77 -10.72
C ASP A 111 16.60 -10.19 -9.89
N GLY A 112 17.03 -10.90 -8.85
CA GLY A 112 18.18 -10.51 -8.02
C GLY A 112 17.91 -9.42 -6.97
N HIS A 113 16.66 -9.00 -6.77
CA HIS A 113 16.33 -7.99 -5.77
C HIS A 113 16.57 -8.49 -4.34
N GLN A 114 17.48 -7.82 -3.65
CA GLN A 114 17.66 -7.95 -2.21
C GLN A 114 16.67 -7.04 -1.48
N ILE A 115 15.91 -7.61 -0.56
CA ILE A 115 15.10 -6.83 0.37
C ILE A 115 16.06 -6.24 1.41
N LEU A 116 16.51 -5.00 1.16
CA LEU A 116 17.35 -4.27 2.09
C LEU A 116 16.53 -3.92 3.34
N ARG A 117 16.84 -4.59 4.45
CA ARG A 117 16.29 -4.25 5.76
C ARG A 117 16.96 -2.98 6.28
N VAL A 118 16.24 -1.86 6.23
CA VAL A 118 16.62 -0.68 7.02
C VAL A 118 16.23 -0.98 8.47
N ARG A 119 17.21 -1.35 9.31
CA ARG A 119 17.04 -1.26 10.76
C ARG A 119 16.69 0.20 11.06
N ALA A 120 15.51 0.45 11.63
CA ALA A 120 15.29 1.70 12.35
C ALA A 120 16.32 1.72 13.48
N GLY A 121 17.44 2.41 13.25
CA GLY A 121 18.48 2.56 14.24
C GLY A 121 17.87 3.24 15.47
N GLY A 122 17.96 2.56 16.61
CA GLY A 122 17.90 3.23 17.90
C GLY A 122 19.05 4.21 17.97
N GLY A 123 18.78 5.47 17.62
CA GLY A 123 19.67 6.59 17.84
C GLY A 123 19.27 7.27 19.14
N ALA A 124 20.00 6.97 20.21
CA ALA A 124 20.08 7.85 21.36
C ALA A 124 20.52 9.24 20.87
N ALA A 125 19.79 10.28 21.28
CA ALA A 125 20.13 11.66 20.96
C ALA A 125 21.51 12.02 21.56
N PRO A 126 22.39 12.73 20.83
CA PRO A 126 23.62 13.29 21.38
C PRO A 126 23.28 14.37 22.40
N GLY A 127 24.00 14.35 23.53
CA GLY A 127 23.67 15.08 24.75
C GLY A 127 23.58 16.61 24.62
N GLU A 128 22.60 17.17 25.31
CA GLU A 128 22.58 18.57 25.70
C GLU A 128 23.39 18.75 27.01
N PRO A 129 24.33 19.71 27.06
CA PRO A 129 24.97 20.11 28.31
C PRO A 129 24.06 21.08 29.07
N GLY A 130 23.22 20.53 29.96
CA GLY A 130 22.40 21.30 30.89
C GLY A 130 22.99 21.30 32.29
N ALA A 131 23.52 22.45 32.69
CA ALA A 131 23.93 22.76 34.06
C ALA A 131 22.79 22.56 35.07
N GLY A 132 23.10 21.97 36.23
CA GLY A 132 22.18 21.87 37.36
C GLY A 132 22.61 20.78 38.34
N GLY A 133 23.52 21.11 39.25
CA GLY A 133 24.01 20.18 40.28
C GLY A 133 22.95 19.76 41.29
N PRO A 134 23.34 18.83 42.19
CA PRO A 134 23.13 19.12 43.60
C PRO A 134 24.45 19.03 44.38
N ALA A 135 24.70 20.07 45.18
CA ALA A 135 25.60 20.00 46.32
C ALA A 135 24.89 19.34 47.51
N ARG A 136 25.70 18.76 48.40
CA ARG A 136 25.43 18.08 49.69
C ARG A 136 25.29 16.55 49.53
N GLU A 137 25.98 15.70 50.30
CA GLU A 137 26.65 15.89 51.59
C GLU A 137 27.61 14.72 51.92
N ALA A 138 28.63 15.01 52.74
CA ALA A 138 29.35 14.16 53.70
C ALA A 138 30.20 12.95 53.22
N ALA A 139 31.51 13.02 53.47
CA ALA A 139 32.11 12.35 54.63
C ALA A 139 33.64 12.58 54.73
N ARG A 140 34.05 13.06 55.91
CA ARG A 140 35.35 12.92 56.61
C ARG A 140 36.64 13.47 55.99
#